data_AF-A0A3N5PD19-F1
#
_entry.id   AF-A0A3N5PD19-F1
#
_cell.length_a   1.000
_cell.length_b   1.000
_cell.length_c   1.000
_cell.angle_alpha   90.00
_cell.angle_beta   90.00
_cell.angle_gamma   90.00
#
_symmetry.space_group_name_H-M   'P 1'
#
loop_
_entity.id
_entity.type
_entity.pdbx_description
1 polymer ?
#
loop_
_entity_poly.entity_id
_entity_poly.type
_entity_poly.pdbx_seq_one_letter_code
_entity_poly.pdbx_strand_id
1 'polypeptide(L)'
;MTAVATASSVPTHASGPILADAQRAFFNARYQMAADLALMIQTSDSAGLAAYEVRTSALHFQLRDALGNPGDKARAFKQCATCPALLKAFLSDTAKGQTIARARLVTDPADDDALFFLGKLNLNYVWLHLETLGRKTGWSEYWEARRSLDGALKRNPRHMRARVARAWVDYIVDTKMTRGTRWILGGGSKKRALIGAREAADAESEFFVRVEAEFALWEMLVRDRQLPEATTIARKLARDFPDNHKLARFLETAPNLSP
;
A
#
# COMPACT_ATOMS: atom_id res chain seq x y z
N MET A 1 60.52 -3.82 26.66
CA MET A 1 59.07 -4.05 26.81
C MET A 1 58.37 -3.23 25.75
N THR A 2 57.89 -3.89 24.70
CA THR A 2 57.28 -3.26 23.52
C THR A 2 55.79 -3.61 23.54
N ALA A 3 54.92 -2.62 23.76
CA ALA A 3 53.48 -2.83 23.74
C ALA A 3 52.98 -2.80 22.29
N VAL A 4 52.38 -3.91 21.85
CA VAL A 4 51.69 -4.01 20.56
C VAL A 4 50.27 -3.48 20.74
N ALA A 5 49.94 -2.41 20.02
CA ALA A 5 48.57 -1.90 19.93
C ALA A 5 47.78 -2.79 18.96
N THR A 6 46.83 -3.57 19.49
CA THR A 6 45.83 -4.27 18.70
C THR A 6 44.79 -3.27 18.20
N ALA A 7 44.83 -2.96 16.90
CA ALA A 7 43.76 -2.25 16.22
C ALA A 7 42.53 -3.17 16.12
N SER A 8 41.49 -2.89 16.91
CA SER A 8 40.18 -3.51 16.73
C SER A 8 39.55 -2.95 15.47
N SER A 9 39.49 -3.76 14.41
CA SER A 9 38.68 -3.49 13.23
C SER A 9 37.20 -3.56 13.62
N VAL A 10 36.50 -2.42 13.56
CA VAL A 10 35.03 -2.40 13.60
C VAL A 10 34.53 -3.19 12.38
N PRO A 11 33.68 -4.21 12.56
CA PRO A 11 33.09 -4.89 11.42
C PRO A 11 32.18 -3.89 10.71
N THR A 12 32.58 -3.47 9.51
CA THR A 12 31.68 -2.79 8.57
C THR A 12 30.64 -3.82 8.14
N HIS A 13 29.53 -3.93 8.87
CA HIS A 13 28.37 -4.63 8.36
C HIS A 13 27.94 -3.91 7.08
N ALA A 14 28.15 -4.57 5.94
CA ALA A 14 27.60 -4.16 4.66
C ALA A 14 26.10 -3.93 4.86
N SER A 15 25.71 -2.66 4.94
CA SER A 15 24.34 -2.26 5.25
C SER A 15 23.54 -2.40 3.96
N GLY A 16 23.10 -3.63 3.67
CA GLY A 16 22.15 -3.89 2.60
C GLY A 16 20.85 -3.10 2.83
N PRO A 17 20.07 -2.83 1.77
CA PRO A 17 18.83 -2.10 1.90
C PRO A 17 17.86 -2.85 2.83
N ILE A 18 17.27 -2.15 3.80
CA ILE A 18 16.28 -2.71 4.71
C ILE A 18 14.86 -2.26 4.33
N LEU A 19 13.87 -3.09 4.68
CA LEU A 19 12.45 -2.83 4.36
C LEU A 19 11.97 -1.45 4.81
N ALA A 20 12.46 -0.99 5.97
CA ALA A 20 12.13 0.32 6.53
C ALA A 20 12.52 1.48 5.60
N ASP A 21 13.62 1.37 4.85
CA ASP A 21 14.04 2.39 3.89
C ASP A 21 13.11 2.43 2.68
N ALA A 22 12.71 1.26 2.18
CA ALA A 22 11.75 1.16 1.09
C ALA A 22 10.37 1.73 1.49
N GLN A 23 9.91 1.44 2.71
CA GLN A 23 8.68 1.99 3.27
C GLN A 23 8.77 3.52 3.46
N ARG A 24 9.89 4.02 4.02
CA ARG A 24 10.12 5.47 4.17
C ARG A 24 10.16 6.17 2.83
N ALA A 25 10.77 5.57 1.82
CA ALA A 25 10.75 6.09 0.45
C ALA A 25 9.32 6.14 -0.10
N PHE A 26 8.54 5.06 0.08
CA PHE A 26 7.16 4.98 -0.38
C PHE A 26 6.28 6.06 0.25
N PHE A 27 6.33 6.22 1.58
CA PHE A 27 5.53 7.21 2.30
C PHE A 27 6.01 8.65 2.13
N ASN A 28 7.24 8.88 1.66
CA ASN A 28 7.69 10.19 1.14
C ASN A 28 7.30 10.44 -0.33
N ALA A 29 6.46 9.57 -0.92
CA ALA A 29 6.10 9.63 -2.34
C ALA A 29 7.30 9.54 -3.31
N ARG A 30 8.41 8.93 -2.88
CA ARG A 30 9.59 8.62 -3.71
C ARG A 30 9.45 7.22 -4.30
N TYR A 31 8.41 7.01 -5.11
CA TYR A 31 7.98 5.68 -5.52
C TYR A 31 9.02 4.90 -6.36
N GLN A 32 9.84 5.59 -7.17
CA GLN A 32 10.94 4.92 -7.90
C GLN A 32 11.95 4.31 -6.93
N MET A 33 12.45 5.13 -5.99
CA MET A 33 13.39 4.68 -4.96
C MET A 33 12.81 3.54 -4.10
N ALA A 34 11.53 3.64 -3.71
CA ALA A 34 10.86 2.58 -2.97
C ALA A 34 10.81 1.25 -3.75
N ALA A 35 10.48 1.31 -5.05
CA ALA A 35 10.45 0.13 -5.89
C ALA A 35 11.84 -0.50 -6.05
N ASP A 36 12.88 0.32 -6.24
CA ASP A 36 14.26 -0.16 -6.44
C ASP A 36 14.83 -0.79 -5.16
N LEU A 37 14.62 -0.16 -3.99
CA LEU A 37 14.99 -0.74 -2.70
C LEU A 37 14.29 -2.07 -2.45
N ALA A 38 12.98 -2.14 -2.71
CA ALA A 38 12.22 -3.37 -2.53
C ALA A 38 12.64 -4.48 -3.51
N LEU A 39 13.10 -4.14 -4.72
CA LEU A 39 13.65 -5.13 -5.66
C LEU A 39 14.95 -5.73 -5.15
N MET A 40 15.86 -4.89 -4.62
CA MET A 40 17.12 -5.37 -4.05
C MET A 40 16.88 -6.30 -2.84
N ILE A 41 15.82 -6.04 -2.07
CA ILE A 41 15.41 -6.94 -0.98
C ILE A 41 14.87 -8.25 -1.56
N GLN A 42 14.00 -8.23 -2.57
CA GLN A 42 13.48 -9.46 -3.22
C GLN A 42 14.58 -10.33 -3.82
N THR A 43 15.67 -9.73 -4.33
CA THR A 43 16.81 -10.49 -4.85
C THR A 43 17.62 -11.16 -3.75
N SER A 44 17.60 -10.63 -2.53
CA SER A 44 18.35 -11.14 -1.38
C SER A 44 17.52 -12.09 -0.52
N ASP A 45 16.21 -11.87 -0.44
CA ASP A 45 15.21 -12.70 0.21
C ASP A 45 13.99 -12.83 -0.72
N SER A 46 14.02 -13.85 -1.57
CA SER A 46 12.96 -14.08 -2.54
C SER A 46 11.66 -14.59 -1.92
N ALA A 47 11.67 -15.00 -0.64
CA ALA A 47 10.49 -15.49 0.08
C ALA A 47 9.78 -14.38 0.89
N GLY A 48 10.46 -13.25 1.13
CA GLY A 48 9.95 -12.10 1.86
C GLY A 48 8.77 -11.40 1.16
N LEU A 49 7.54 -11.73 1.57
CA LEU A 49 6.31 -11.15 1.00
C LEU A 49 6.19 -9.62 1.16
N ALA A 50 6.77 -9.06 2.23
CA ALA A 50 6.71 -7.62 2.50
C ALA A 50 7.38 -6.79 1.39
N ALA A 51 8.49 -7.29 0.81
CA ALA A 51 9.17 -6.59 -0.27
C ALA A 51 8.35 -6.60 -1.57
N TYR A 52 7.60 -7.68 -1.86
CA TYR A 52 6.64 -7.72 -2.96
C TYR A 52 5.48 -6.74 -2.75
N GLU A 53 4.96 -6.64 -1.53
CA GLU A 53 3.90 -5.67 -1.21
C GLU A 53 4.36 -4.23 -1.42
N VAL A 54 5.52 -3.84 -0.86
CA VAL A 54 6.05 -2.47 -1.03
C VAL A 54 6.33 -2.17 -2.50
N ARG A 55 6.97 -3.09 -3.24
CA ARG A 55 7.29 -2.87 -4.65
C ARG A 55 6.05 -2.74 -5.53
N THR A 56 5.06 -3.62 -5.36
CA THR A 56 3.82 -3.55 -6.14
C THR A 56 3.02 -2.29 -5.81
N SER A 57 2.95 -1.89 -4.54
CA SER A 57 2.38 -0.59 -4.12
C SER A 57 3.12 0.57 -4.78
N ALA A 58 4.46 0.59 -4.75
CA ALA A 58 5.25 1.65 -5.37
C ALA A 58 5.06 1.74 -6.89
N LEU A 59 5.09 0.61 -7.61
CA LEU A 59 4.86 0.54 -9.06
C LEU A 59 3.44 1.01 -9.43
N HIS A 60 2.44 0.66 -8.63
CA HIS A 60 1.07 1.16 -8.82
C HIS A 60 1.00 2.68 -8.73
N PHE A 61 1.66 3.27 -7.74
CA PHE A 61 1.67 4.72 -7.57
C PHE A 61 2.52 5.44 -8.62
N GLN A 62 3.61 4.83 -9.13
CA GLN A 62 4.32 5.35 -10.30
C GLN A 62 3.43 5.39 -11.55
N LEU A 63 2.66 4.32 -11.80
CA LEU A 63 1.67 4.29 -12.89
C LEU A 63 0.60 5.37 -12.71
N ARG A 64 0.10 5.54 -11.48
CA ARG A 64 -0.88 6.59 -11.15
C ARG A 64 -0.32 7.98 -11.44
N ASP A 65 0.92 8.25 -11.05
CA ASP A 65 1.56 9.54 -11.24
C ASP A 65 1.87 9.83 -12.71
N ALA A 66 2.36 8.83 -13.45
CA ALA A 66 2.65 8.96 -14.88
C ALA A 66 1.40 9.22 -15.72
N LEU A 67 0.26 8.67 -15.31
CA LEU A 67 -1.01 8.84 -16.02
C LEU A 67 -1.80 10.08 -15.58
N GLY A 68 -1.64 10.51 -14.33
CA GLY A 68 -2.47 11.56 -13.72
C GLY A 68 -3.93 11.12 -13.54
N ASN A 69 -4.87 12.03 -13.78
CA ASN A 69 -6.32 11.74 -13.73
C ASN A 69 -7.03 12.13 -15.05
N PRO A 70 -6.71 11.45 -16.17
CA PRO A 70 -7.25 11.78 -17.48
C PRO A 70 -8.69 11.26 -17.62
N GLY A 71 -9.51 11.97 -18.41
CA GLY A 71 -10.84 11.48 -18.78
C GLY A 71 -10.78 10.17 -19.58
N ASP A 72 -9.83 10.06 -20.52
CA ASP A 72 -9.56 8.84 -21.28
C ASP A 72 -8.25 8.17 -20.83
N LYS A 73 -8.38 7.22 -19.91
CA LYS A 73 -7.26 6.45 -19.34
C LYS A 73 -6.59 5.53 -20.37
N ALA A 74 -7.32 5.03 -21.35
CA ALA A 74 -6.77 4.13 -22.37
C ALA A 74 -5.85 4.90 -23.32
N ARG A 75 -6.29 6.09 -23.77
CA ARG A 75 -5.45 6.99 -24.57
C ARG A 75 -4.22 7.46 -23.78
N ALA A 76 -4.40 7.90 -22.53
CA ALA A 76 -3.28 8.33 -21.70
C ALA A 76 -2.24 7.21 -21.52
N PHE A 77 -2.68 5.97 -21.30
CA PHE A 77 -1.77 4.83 -21.22
C PHE A 77 -0.98 4.60 -22.51
N LYS A 78 -1.63 4.69 -23.68
CA LYS A 78 -0.94 4.55 -24.98
C LYS A 78 0.10 5.64 -25.23
N GLN A 79 -0.10 6.83 -24.68
CA GLN A 79 0.80 7.98 -24.83
C GLN A 79 1.94 7.99 -23.79
N CYS A 80 1.83 7.20 -22.72
CA CYS A 80 2.81 7.12 -21.66
C CYS A 80 3.92 6.12 -22.01
N ALA A 81 5.12 6.61 -22.35
CA ALA A 81 6.24 5.78 -22.77
C ALA A 81 6.72 4.78 -21.70
N THR A 82 6.66 5.16 -20.42
CA THR A 82 7.14 4.33 -19.29
C THR A 82 6.08 3.34 -18.79
N CYS A 83 4.79 3.62 -19.01
CA CYS A 83 3.69 2.86 -18.44
C CYS A 83 3.66 1.37 -18.84
N PRO A 84 4.00 0.95 -20.08
CA PRO A 84 4.08 -0.47 -20.42
C PRO A 84 5.11 -1.24 -19.57
N ALA A 85 6.29 -0.65 -19.32
CA ALA A 85 7.33 -1.28 -18.51
C ALA A 85 6.91 -1.38 -17.03
N LEU A 86 6.32 -0.31 -16.50
CA LEU A 86 5.81 -0.28 -15.13
C LEU A 86 4.69 -1.32 -14.92
N LEU A 87 3.74 -1.40 -15.85
CA LEU A 87 2.66 -2.39 -15.79
C LEU A 87 3.21 -3.82 -15.84
N LYS A 88 4.19 -4.09 -16.72
CA LYS A 88 4.83 -5.40 -16.80
C LYS A 88 5.51 -5.79 -15.48
N ALA A 89 6.28 -4.87 -14.88
CA ALA A 89 6.93 -5.10 -13.59
C ALA A 89 5.90 -5.36 -12.49
N PHE A 90 4.84 -4.55 -12.43
CA PHE A 90 3.76 -4.72 -11.46
C PHE A 90 3.11 -6.09 -11.56
N LEU A 91 2.74 -6.54 -12.76
CA LEU A 91 2.08 -7.82 -12.98
C LEU A 91 3.01 -9.00 -12.63
N SER A 92 4.28 -8.91 -13.01
CA SER A 92 5.30 -9.92 -12.66
C SER A 92 5.43 -10.09 -11.15
N ASP A 93 5.61 -8.99 -10.42
CA ASP A 93 5.87 -9.05 -8.98
C ASP A 93 4.60 -9.40 -8.18
N THR A 94 3.43 -8.98 -8.66
CA THR A 94 2.14 -9.42 -8.11
C THR A 94 2.00 -10.94 -8.23
N ALA A 95 2.25 -11.50 -9.42
CA ALA A 95 2.13 -12.93 -9.66
C ALA A 95 3.12 -13.74 -8.81
N LYS A 96 4.38 -13.29 -8.71
CA LYS A 96 5.39 -13.93 -7.85
C LYS A 96 4.99 -13.92 -6.38
N GLY A 97 4.61 -12.76 -5.85
CA GLY A 97 4.19 -12.62 -4.46
C GLY A 97 2.95 -13.47 -4.14
N GLN A 98 1.96 -13.52 -5.04
CA GLN A 98 0.80 -14.38 -4.91
C GLN A 98 1.18 -15.86 -4.87
N THR A 99 2.08 -16.31 -5.75
CA THR A 99 2.55 -17.70 -5.76
C THR A 99 3.23 -18.07 -4.44
N ILE A 100 4.10 -17.20 -3.91
CA ILE A 100 4.79 -17.42 -2.64
C ILE A 100 3.79 -17.49 -1.49
N ALA A 101 2.85 -16.54 -1.42
CA ALA A 101 1.86 -16.49 -0.35
C ALA A 101 0.93 -17.72 -0.38
N ARG A 102 0.47 -18.13 -1.57
CA ARG A 102 -0.34 -19.34 -1.73
C ARG A 102 0.44 -20.59 -1.35
N ALA A 103 1.73 -20.68 -1.70
CA ALA A 103 2.58 -21.81 -1.31
C ALA A 103 2.71 -21.92 0.23
N ARG A 104 2.92 -20.78 0.92
CA ARG A 104 2.91 -20.73 2.39
C ARG A 104 1.57 -21.21 2.96
N LEU A 105 0.44 -20.80 2.38
CA LEU A 105 -0.90 -21.20 2.82
C LEU A 105 -1.26 -22.66 2.54
N VAL A 106 -0.59 -23.30 1.57
CA VAL A 106 -0.70 -24.76 1.38
C VAL A 106 -0.01 -25.50 2.52
N THR A 107 1.14 -25.01 2.98
CA THR A 107 1.88 -25.60 4.11
C THR A 107 1.22 -25.28 5.46
N ASP A 108 0.82 -24.03 5.65
CA ASP A 108 0.15 -23.54 6.84
C ASP A 108 -1.05 -22.65 6.44
N PRO A 109 -2.28 -23.21 6.36
CA PRO A 109 -3.48 -22.45 6.06
C PRO A 109 -3.81 -21.34 7.09
N ALA A 110 -3.12 -21.36 8.23
CA ALA A 110 -3.26 -20.47 9.35
C ALA A 110 -2.14 -19.41 9.43
N ASP A 111 -1.27 -19.33 8.42
CA ASP A 111 -0.23 -18.31 8.30
C ASP A 111 -0.84 -16.90 8.11
N ASP A 112 -0.88 -16.14 9.21
CA ASP A 112 -1.49 -14.79 9.27
C ASP A 112 -0.82 -13.82 8.29
N ASP A 113 0.50 -13.88 8.15
CA ASP A 113 1.26 -13.01 7.25
C ASP A 113 0.96 -13.35 5.79
N ALA A 114 0.93 -14.64 5.44
CA ALA A 114 0.61 -15.07 4.08
C ALA A 114 -0.84 -14.70 3.70
N LEU A 115 -1.79 -14.84 4.63
CA LEU A 115 -3.17 -14.35 4.46
C LEU A 115 -3.21 -12.85 4.20
N PHE A 116 -2.54 -12.06 5.06
CA PHE A 116 -2.52 -10.61 4.94
C PHE A 116 -1.88 -10.14 3.63
N PHE A 117 -0.69 -10.65 3.29
CA PHE A 117 0.04 -10.22 2.08
C PHE A 117 -0.62 -10.70 0.80
N LEU A 118 -1.20 -11.91 0.76
CA LEU A 118 -2.03 -12.34 -0.37
C LEU A 118 -3.23 -11.39 -0.55
N GLY A 119 -3.85 -10.99 0.56
CA GLY A 119 -4.88 -9.98 0.61
C GLY A 119 -4.47 -8.66 -0.05
N LYS A 120 -3.34 -8.10 0.39
CA LYS A 120 -2.77 -6.83 -0.09
C LYS A 120 -2.37 -6.87 -1.56
N LEU A 121 -1.67 -7.91 -2.01
CA LEU A 121 -1.22 -8.03 -3.40
C LEU A 121 -2.40 -8.08 -4.38
N ASN A 122 -3.43 -8.85 -4.03
CA ASN A 122 -4.66 -8.90 -4.80
C ASN A 122 -5.41 -7.56 -4.79
N LEU A 123 -5.47 -6.88 -3.64
CA LEU A 123 -6.09 -5.56 -3.55
C LEU A 123 -5.36 -4.52 -4.41
N ASN A 124 -4.03 -4.52 -4.42
CA ASN A 124 -3.21 -3.67 -5.29
C ASN A 124 -3.52 -3.92 -6.76
N TYR A 125 -3.67 -5.19 -7.17
CA TYR A 125 -4.05 -5.54 -8.54
C TYR A 125 -5.42 -4.97 -8.93
N VAL A 126 -6.43 -5.22 -8.10
CA VAL A 126 -7.80 -4.71 -8.31
C VAL A 126 -7.79 -3.20 -8.41
N TRP A 127 -7.05 -2.53 -7.53
CA TRP A 127 -6.99 -1.08 -7.47
C TRP A 127 -6.30 -0.46 -8.69
N LEU A 128 -5.17 -1.02 -9.14
CA LEU A 128 -4.53 -0.62 -10.38
C LEU A 128 -5.51 -0.70 -11.55
N HIS A 129 -6.20 -1.84 -11.69
CA HIS A 129 -7.09 -2.05 -12.81
C HIS A 129 -8.30 -1.12 -12.77
N LEU A 130 -8.98 -1.01 -11.64
CA LEU A 130 -10.19 -0.20 -11.50
C LEU A 130 -9.89 1.31 -11.51
N GLU A 131 -8.97 1.76 -10.66
CA GLU A 131 -8.73 3.18 -10.44
C GLU A 131 -7.73 3.77 -11.42
N THR A 132 -6.58 3.13 -11.65
CA THR A 132 -5.53 3.73 -12.48
C THR A 132 -5.75 3.47 -13.98
N LEU A 133 -6.18 2.27 -14.34
CA LEU A 133 -6.37 1.87 -15.75
C LEU A 133 -7.82 1.98 -16.24
N GLY A 134 -8.80 2.11 -15.33
CA GLY A 134 -10.23 2.18 -15.69
C GLY A 134 -10.81 0.89 -16.25
N ARG A 135 -10.18 -0.26 -15.98
CA ARG A 135 -10.56 -1.58 -16.48
C ARG A 135 -11.39 -2.32 -15.43
N LYS A 136 -12.62 -2.72 -15.77
CA LYS A 136 -13.52 -3.52 -14.92
C LYS A 136 -13.15 -5.01 -14.94
N THR A 137 -11.99 -5.33 -14.40
CA THR A 137 -11.44 -6.69 -14.30
C THR A 137 -10.89 -6.93 -12.89
N GLY A 138 -10.42 -8.16 -12.64
CA GLY A 138 -9.78 -8.54 -11.37
C GLY A 138 -10.73 -9.10 -10.32
N TRP A 139 -11.85 -9.69 -10.73
CA TRP A 139 -12.87 -10.16 -9.80
C TRP A 139 -12.43 -11.39 -8.98
N SER A 140 -11.57 -12.24 -9.55
CA SER A 140 -10.99 -13.37 -8.81
C SER A 140 -10.09 -12.87 -7.69
N GLU A 141 -9.22 -11.91 -8.02
CA GLU A 141 -8.31 -11.24 -7.10
C GLU A 141 -9.10 -10.47 -6.04
N TYR A 142 -10.20 -9.80 -6.40
CA TYR A 142 -11.08 -9.16 -5.42
C TYR A 142 -11.60 -10.16 -4.37
N TRP A 143 -12.11 -11.30 -4.82
CA TRP A 143 -12.66 -12.30 -3.91
C TRP A 143 -11.59 -12.96 -3.05
N GLU A 144 -10.42 -13.22 -3.62
CA GLU A 144 -9.28 -13.74 -2.86
C GLU A 144 -8.76 -12.70 -1.87
N ALA A 145 -8.65 -11.43 -2.27
CA ALA A 145 -8.29 -10.34 -1.38
C ALA A 145 -9.21 -10.30 -0.16
N ARG A 146 -10.53 -10.28 -0.41
CA ARG A 146 -11.53 -10.24 0.65
C ARG A 146 -11.44 -11.46 1.56
N ARG A 147 -11.40 -12.67 0.99
CA ARG A 147 -11.35 -13.92 1.77
C ARG A 147 -10.10 -13.98 2.63
N SER A 148 -8.93 -13.64 2.08
CA SER A 148 -7.66 -13.70 2.80
C SER A 148 -7.58 -12.64 3.91
N LEU A 149 -8.08 -11.42 3.66
CA LEU A 149 -8.15 -10.38 4.69
C LEU A 149 -9.15 -10.70 5.80
N ASP A 150 -10.33 -11.22 5.45
CA ASP A 150 -11.32 -11.70 6.43
C ASP A 150 -10.73 -12.86 7.26
N GLY A 151 -9.95 -13.75 6.63
CA GLY A 151 -9.20 -14.82 7.30
C GLY A 151 -8.16 -14.28 8.29
N ALA A 152 -7.31 -13.35 7.86
CA ALA A 152 -6.31 -12.72 8.71
C ALA A 152 -6.96 -12.01 9.91
N LEU A 153 -8.05 -11.27 9.69
CA LEU A 153 -8.77 -10.56 10.75
C LEU A 153 -9.52 -11.50 11.71
N LYS A 154 -10.02 -12.64 11.22
CA LYS A 154 -10.65 -13.64 12.10
C LYS A 154 -9.65 -14.22 13.09
N ARG A 155 -8.39 -14.40 12.66
CA ARG A 155 -7.31 -14.98 13.48
C ARG A 155 -6.66 -13.94 14.39
N ASN A 156 -6.38 -12.77 13.83
CA ASN A 156 -5.84 -11.63 14.55
C ASN A 156 -6.74 -10.40 14.35
N PRO A 157 -7.77 -10.21 15.19
CA PRO A 157 -8.65 -9.03 15.13
C PRO A 157 -7.93 -7.70 15.35
N ARG A 158 -6.72 -7.75 15.92
CA ARG A 158 -5.82 -6.61 16.16
C ARG A 158 -4.83 -6.38 15.01
N HIS A 159 -4.93 -7.09 13.89
CA HIS A 159 -4.11 -6.85 12.72
C HIS A 159 -4.51 -5.55 12.01
N MET A 160 -3.94 -4.43 12.44
CA MET A 160 -4.33 -3.09 11.96
C MET A 160 -4.15 -2.90 10.45
N ARG A 161 -3.04 -3.39 9.86
CA ARG A 161 -2.86 -3.33 8.40
C ARG A 161 -3.94 -4.10 7.63
N ALA A 162 -4.35 -5.28 8.10
CA ALA A 162 -5.44 -6.05 7.51
C ALA A 162 -6.79 -5.31 7.65
N ARG A 163 -7.02 -4.63 8.78
CA ARG A 163 -8.20 -3.79 9.00
C ARG A 163 -8.27 -2.64 8.01
N VAL A 164 -7.14 -1.96 7.77
CA VAL A 164 -7.03 -0.89 6.75
C VAL A 164 -7.29 -1.43 5.34
N ALA A 165 -6.66 -2.55 4.96
CA ALA A 165 -6.88 -3.16 3.65
C ALA A 165 -8.34 -3.59 3.46
N ARG A 166 -8.98 -4.13 4.50
CA ARG A 166 -10.39 -4.51 4.47
C ARG A 166 -11.32 -3.29 4.43
N ALA A 167 -10.94 -2.17 5.07
CA ALA A 167 -11.63 -0.90 4.94
C ALA A 167 -11.59 -0.37 3.50
N TRP A 168 -10.44 -0.47 2.82
CA TRP A 168 -10.35 -0.16 1.38
C TRP A 168 -11.31 -1.02 0.56
N VAL A 169 -11.40 -2.33 0.79
CA VAL A 169 -12.39 -3.20 0.12
C VAL A 169 -13.81 -2.64 0.27
N ASP A 170 -14.22 -2.30 1.50
CA ASP A 170 -15.56 -1.73 1.76
C ASP A 170 -15.76 -0.37 1.08
N TYR A 171 -14.74 0.49 1.08
CA TYR A 171 -14.80 1.83 0.46
C TYR A 171 -14.94 1.74 -1.06
N ILE A 172 -14.13 0.90 -1.71
CA ILE A 172 -14.09 0.74 -3.17
C ILE A 172 -15.41 0.21 -3.69
N VAL A 173 -15.91 -0.86 -3.05
CA VAL A 173 -17.16 -1.50 -3.44
C VAL A 173 -18.35 -0.55 -3.29
N ASP A 174 -18.33 0.32 -2.28
CA ASP A 174 -19.40 1.30 -2.09
C ASP A 174 -19.28 2.48 -3.08
N THR A 175 -18.07 2.95 -3.39
CA THR A 175 -17.87 4.19 -4.17
C THR A 175 -17.71 3.97 -5.68
N LYS A 176 -17.26 2.80 -6.13
CA LYS A 176 -16.94 2.55 -7.55
C LYS A 176 -17.91 1.60 -8.26
N MET A 177 -18.76 0.89 -7.52
CA MET A 177 -19.66 -0.13 -8.06
C MET A 177 -21.11 0.35 -8.08
N THR A 178 -21.84 -0.03 -9.12
CA THR A 178 -23.30 0.14 -9.17
C THR A 178 -23.97 -0.76 -8.14
N ARG A 179 -25.23 -0.46 -7.77
CA ARG A 179 -25.96 -1.19 -6.73
C ARG A 179 -25.98 -2.71 -6.94
N GLY A 180 -26.18 -3.17 -8.18
CA GLY A 180 -26.18 -4.60 -8.51
C GLY A 180 -24.82 -5.25 -8.34
N THR A 181 -23.76 -4.65 -8.90
CA THR A 181 -22.39 -5.16 -8.74
C THR A 181 -21.94 -5.13 -7.28
N ARG A 182 -22.33 -4.11 -6.51
CA ARG A 182 -22.07 -4.03 -5.06
C ARG A 182 -22.63 -5.22 -4.31
N TRP A 183 -23.86 -5.63 -4.61
CA TRP A 183 -24.49 -6.79 -3.99
C TRP A 183 -23.75 -8.09 -4.35
N ILE A 184 -23.44 -8.28 -5.63
CA ILE A 184 -22.68 -9.44 -6.10
C ILE A 184 -21.35 -9.56 -5.35
N LEU A 185 -20.62 -8.45 -5.17
CA LEU A 185 -19.31 -8.43 -4.51
C LEU A 185 -19.36 -8.58 -2.98
N GLY A 186 -20.50 -8.98 -2.40
CA GLY A 186 -20.62 -9.21 -0.94
C GLY A 186 -20.80 -7.93 -0.13
N GLY A 187 -21.22 -6.85 -0.79
CA GLY A 187 -21.48 -5.55 -0.18
C GLY A 187 -20.21 -4.76 0.14
N GLY A 188 -20.42 -3.46 0.36
CA GLY A 188 -19.42 -2.49 0.80
C GLY A 188 -20.11 -1.41 1.61
N SER A 189 -19.34 -0.65 2.39
CA SER A 189 -19.89 0.48 3.14
C SER A 189 -18.80 1.50 3.37
N LYS A 190 -18.95 2.66 2.73
CA LYS A 190 -18.06 3.81 2.96
C LYS A 190 -18.02 4.22 4.44
N LYS A 191 -19.16 4.16 5.13
CA LYS A 191 -19.24 4.45 6.58
C LYS A 191 -18.39 3.48 7.40
N ARG A 192 -18.52 2.16 7.17
CA ARG A 192 -17.69 1.17 7.87
C ARG A 192 -16.22 1.29 7.54
N ALA A 193 -15.90 1.59 6.28
CA ALA A 193 -14.53 1.81 5.85
C ALA A 193 -13.87 2.96 6.62
N LEU A 194 -14.53 4.12 6.70
CA LEU A 194 -14.01 5.27 7.45
C LEU A 194 -13.87 4.97 8.95
N ILE A 195 -14.80 4.23 9.56
CA ILE A 195 -14.69 3.81 10.96
C ILE A 195 -13.46 2.92 11.14
N GLY A 196 -13.31 1.87 10.33
CA GLY A 196 -12.17 0.94 10.45
C GLY A 196 -10.81 1.59 10.17
N ALA A 197 -10.76 2.57 9.27
CA ALA A 197 -9.55 3.35 9.00
C ALA A 197 -9.18 4.28 10.17
N ARG A 198 -10.16 4.94 10.80
CA ARG A 198 -9.94 5.75 12.03
C ARG A 198 -9.45 4.89 13.19
N GLU A 199 -10.15 3.79 13.47
CA GLU A 199 -9.74 2.85 14.52
C GLU A 199 -8.30 2.37 14.34
N ALA A 200 -7.88 2.07 13.10
CA ALA A 200 -6.52 1.64 12.82
C ALA A 200 -5.49 2.78 12.93
N ALA A 201 -5.87 4.02 12.59
CA ALA A 201 -5.00 5.19 12.70
C ALA A 201 -4.80 5.64 14.16
N ASP A 202 -5.81 5.44 15.00
CA ASP A 202 -5.81 5.80 16.43
C ASP A 202 -5.22 4.69 17.32
N ALA A 203 -5.13 3.46 16.82
CA ALA A 203 -4.60 2.32 17.56
C ALA A 203 -3.09 2.43 17.83
N GLU A 204 -2.68 2.06 19.05
CA GLU A 204 -1.28 1.81 19.37
C GLU A 204 -0.72 0.70 18.47
N SER A 205 0.25 1.06 17.63
CA SER A 205 0.85 0.17 16.64
C SER A 205 2.24 0.63 16.26
N GLU A 206 3.00 -0.25 15.60
CA GLU A 206 4.31 0.08 15.06
C GLU A 206 4.24 1.27 14.09
N PHE A 207 5.35 2.00 13.97
CA PHE A 207 5.42 3.24 13.21
C PHE A 207 4.82 3.14 11.80
N PHE A 208 5.26 2.18 10.99
CA PHE A 208 4.77 2.05 9.62
C PHE A 208 3.35 1.47 9.52
N VAL A 209 2.88 0.75 10.55
CA VAL A 209 1.49 0.29 10.63
C VAL A 209 0.55 1.47 10.83
N ARG A 210 0.87 2.35 11.79
CA ARG A 210 0.14 3.60 12.03
C ARG A 210 0.16 4.51 10.81
N VAL A 211 1.33 4.70 10.20
CA VAL A 211 1.49 5.55 9.02
C VAL A 211 0.66 5.04 7.84
N GLU A 212 0.63 3.72 7.58
CA GLU A 212 -0.23 3.16 6.53
C GLU A 212 -1.70 3.46 6.79
N ALA A 213 -2.16 3.33 8.03
CA ALA A 213 -3.54 3.64 8.42
C ALA A 213 -3.86 5.13 8.27
N GLU A 214 -2.96 6.02 8.69
CA GLU A 214 -3.12 7.47 8.56
C GLU A 214 -3.16 7.91 7.08
N PHE A 215 -2.27 7.41 6.22
CA PHE A 215 -2.33 7.70 4.78
C PHE A 215 -3.62 7.16 4.15
N ALA A 216 -4.06 5.96 4.53
CA ALA A 216 -5.30 5.39 4.02
C ALA A 216 -6.51 6.25 4.43
N LEU A 217 -6.59 6.64 5.70
CA LEU A 217 -7.64 7.49 6.21
C LEU A 217 -7.62 8.87 5.55
N TRP A 218 -6.45 9.51 5.44
CA TRP A 218 -6.28 10.78 4.73
C TRP A 218 -6.79 10.69 3.30
N GLU A 219 -6.38 9.68 2.52
CA GLU A 219 -6.84 9.50 1.15
C GLU A 219 -8.37 9.32 1.06
N MET A 220 -8.99 8.58 1.98
CA MET A 220 -10.46 8.42 2.02
C MET A 220 -11.16 9.74 2.36
N LEU A 221 -10.66 10.50 3.34
CA LEU A 221 -11.24 11.77 3.76
C LEU A 221 -11.15 12.84 2.67
N VAL A 222 -10.03 12.90 1.94
CA VAL A 222 -9.87 13.81 0.78
C VAL A 222 -10.90 13.48 -0.30
N ARG A 223 -11.07 12.20 -0.65
CA ARG A 223 -12.06 11.75 -1.65
C ARG A 223 -13.49 12.08 -1.22
N ASP A 224 -13.76 12.05 0.09
CA ASP A 224 -15.06 12.37 0.68
C ASP A 224 -15.27 13.85 1.01
N ARG A 225 -14.31 14.72 0.66
CA ARG A 225 -14.32 16.16 0.96
C ARG A 225 -14.46 16.49 2.45
N GLN A 226 -14.03 15.58 3.34
CA GLN A 226 -13.91 15.81 4.77
C GLN A 226 -12.59 16.54 5.07
N LEU A 227 -12.45 17.73 4.49
CA LEU A 227 -11.19 18.49 4.46
C LEU A 227 -10.64 18.88 5.84
N PRO A 228 -11.47 19.19 6.87
CA PRO A 228 -10.93 19.50 8.19
C PRO A 228 -10.11 18.38 8.81
N GLU A 229 -10.69 17.19 8.87
CA GLU A 229 -10.00 16.02 9.42
C GLU A 229 -8.82 15.59 8.53
N ALA A 230 -9.00 15.64 7.20
CA ALA A 230 -7.93 15.36 6.26
C ALA A 230 -6.72 16.31 6.47
N THR A 231 -6.96 17.59 6.78
CA THR A 231 -5.92 18.58 7.06
C THR A 231 -5.17 18.26 8.34
N THR A 232 -5.87 17.86 9.40
CA THR A 232 -5.24 17.44 10.67
C THR A 232 -4.31 16.25 10.46
N ILE A 233 -4.76 15.21 9.75
CA ILE A 233 -3.94 14.02 9.48
C ILE A 233 -2.77 14.38 8.56
N ALA A 234 -3.00 15.17 7.50
CA ALA A 234 -1.94 15.58 6.59
C ALA A 234 -0.83 16.37 7.31
N ARG A 235 -1.16 17.26 8.25
CA ARG A 235 -0.17 17.98 9.08
C ARG A 235 0.66 17.03 9.93
N LYS A 236 0.06 15.96 10.48
CA LYS A 236 0.77 14.93 11.23
C LYS A 236 1.72 14.16 10.32
N LEU A 237 1.22 13.65 9.20
CA LEU A 237 2.02 12.92 8.22
C LEU A 237 3.15 13.77 7.63
N ALA A 238 2.95 15.07 7.40
CA ALA A 238 3.98 15.96 6.87
C ALA A 238 5.15 16.18 7.84
N ARG A 239 4.95 16.00 9.16
CA ARG A 239 6.05 16.00 10.13
C ARG A 239 6.87 14.72 10.05
N ASP A 240 6.21 13.58 9.88
CA ASP A 240 6.86 12.27 9.76
C ASP A 240 7.53 12.09 8.38
N PHE A 241 7.01 12.76 7.35
CA PHE A 241 7.40 12.67 5.93
C PHE A 241 7.51 14.06 5.28
N PRO A 242 8.50 14.89 5.68
CA PRO A 242 8.63 16.27 5.23
C PRO A 242 8.89 16.40 3.72
N ASP A 243 9.42 15.35 3.09
CA ASP A 243 9.73 15.34 1.65
C ASP A 243 8.54 14.88 0.78
N ASN A 244 7.39 14.57 1.39
CA ASN A 244 6.21 14.15 0.65
C ASN A 244 5.54 15.35 -0.04
N HIS A 245 5.89 15.53 -1.32
CA HIS A 245 5.34 16.59 -2.16
C HIS A 245 3.80 16.56 -2.33
N LYS A 246 3.15 15.40 -2.14
CA LYS A 246 1.68 15.31 -2.24
C LYS A 246 1.00 15.88 -1.00
N LEU A 247 1.58 15.64 0.19
CA LEU A 247 1.11 16.26 1.43
C LEU A 247 1.34 17.76 1.41
N ALA A 248 2.51 18.21 0.96
CA ALA A 248 2.82 19.64 0.81
C ALA A 248 1.79 20.34 -0.09
N ARG A 249 1.57 19.83 -1.31
CA ARG A 249 0.56 20.37 -2.25
C ARG A 249 -0.85 20.37 -1.67
N PHE A 250 -1.23 19.32 -0.95
CA PHE A 250 -2.54 19.26 -0.30
C PHE A 250 -2.67 20.35 0.76
N LEU A 251 -1.66 20.54 1.60
CA LEU A 251 -1.67 21.54 2.67
C LEU A 251 -1.60 22.99 2.15
N GLU A 252 -0.96 23.24 1.02
CA GLU A 252 -0.94 24.55 0.34
C GLU A 252 -2.34 24.98 -0.15
N THR A 253 -3.18 24.00 -0.51
CA THR A 253 -4.50 24.22 -1.10
C THR A 253 -5.65 23.96 -0.12
N ALA A 254 -5.34 23.38 1.05
CA ALA A 254 -6.31 23.14 2.10
C ALA A 254 -6.83 24.48 2.65
N PRO A 255 -8.13 24.60 2.97
CA PRO A 255 -8.64 25.78 3.64
C PRO A 255 -7.82 26.02 4.91
N ASN A 256 -7.41 27.27 5.18
CA ASN A 256 -6.75 27.66 6.42
C ASN A 256 -7.72 27.44 7.59
N LEU A 257 -7.73 26.22 8.11
CA LEU A 257 -8.42 25.86 9.33
C LEU A 257 -7.43 26.17 10.45
N SER A 258 -7.62 27.34 11.06
CA SER A 258 -6.97 27.71 12.31
C SER A 258 -7.23 26.61 13.36
N PRO A 259 -6.25 26.31 14.23
CA PRO A 259 -6.43 25.37 15.32
C PRO A 259 -7.57 25.76 16.26
#